data_AF-A0A259PDZ7-F1
#
_entry.id   AF-A0A259PDZ7-F1
#
_cell.length_a   1.000
_cell.length_b   1.000
_cell.length_c   1.000
_cell.angle_alpha   90.00
_cell.angle_beta   90.00
_cell.angle_gamma   90.00
#
_symmetry.space_group_name_H-M   'P 1'
#
loop_
_entity.id
_entity.type
_entity.pdbx_description
1 polymer ?
#
loop_
_entity_poly.entity_id
_entity_poly.type
_entity_poly.pdbx_seq_one_letter_code
_entity_poly.pdbx_strand_id
1 'polypeptide(L)'
;MNYNVSAERIKSAAEKLDRDSAVMSEAERVRKQRELADQDRELQRKQREYTEDLNQRNFEERAKIAEKANQALKQIADQRKLDVIIQDPAYANPKVDVTDDVIKALNSLK
;
A
#
# COMPACT_ATOMS: atom_id res chain seq x y z
N MET A 1 -5.91 14.03 -3.18
CA MET A 1 -4.86 14.66 -4.00
C MET A 1 -4.82 13.93 -5.34
N ASN A 2 -4.86 14.63 -6.47
CA ASN A 2 -4.97 14.01 -7.81
C ASN A 2 -3.58 13.93 -8.48
N TYR A 3 -2.83 12.86 -8.21
CA TYR A 3 -1.46 12.67 -8.69
C TYR A 3 -1.37 12.55 -10.22
N ASN A 4 -2.35 11.89 -10.83
CA ASN A 4 -2.44 11.73 -12.29
C ASN A 4 -2.47 13.09 -13.00
N VAL A 5 -3.23 14.04 -12.44
CA VAL A 5 -3.33 15.40 -12.98
C VAL A 5 -1.99 16.17 -12.86
N SER A 6 -1.18 15.87 -11.84
CA SER A 6 0.12 16.53 -11.65
C SER A 6 1.18 15.97 -12.60
N ALA A 7 1.18 14.66 -12.82
CA ALA A 7 2.05 14.00 -13.79
C ALA A 7 1.72 14.44 -15.24
N GLU A 8 0.43 14.51 -15.58
CA GLU A 8 -0.02 15.02 -16.88
C GLU A 8 0.40 16.47 -17.11
N ARG A 9 0.28 17.33 -16.09
CA ARG A 9 0.73 18.74 -16.17
C ARG A 9 2.22 18.87 -16.42
N ILE A 10 3.06 18.10 -15.74
CA ILE A 10 4.52 18.10 -15.95
C ILE A 10 4.84 17.61 -17.36
N LYS A 11 4.19 16.54 -17.82
CA LYS A 11 4.36 16.02 -19.18
C LYS A 11 3.98 17.07 -20.23
N SER A 12 2.81 17.69 -20.11
CA SER A 12 2.36 18.74 -21.04
C SER A 12 3.26 19.98 -21.02
N ALA A 13 3.80 20.36 -19.85
CA ALA A 13 4.72 21.48 -19.73
C ALA A 13 6.09 21.15 -20.35
N ALA A 14 6.56 19.91 -20.26
CA ALA A 14 7.77 19.44 -20.95
C ALA A 14 7.58 19.44 -22.48
N GLU A 15 6.46 18.92 -22.98
CA GLU A 15 6.12 18.93 -24.41
C GLU A 15 5.97 20.36 -24.96
N LYS A 16 5.49 21.31 -24.15
CA LYS A 16 5.43 22.72 -24.53
C LYS A 16 6.82 23.35 -24.58
N LEU A 17 7.67 23.07 -23.59
CA LEU A 17 9.03 23.58 -23.58
C LEU A 17 9.84 23.09 -24.78
N ASP A 18 9.68 21.83 -25.17
CA ASP A 18 10.36 21.25 -26.33
C ASP A 18 9.93 21.95 -27.64
N ARG A 19 8.63 22.14 -27.84
CA ARG A 19 8.06 22.85 -29.00
C ARG A 19 8.48 24.32 -29.08
N ASP A 20 8.43 25.03 -27.97
CA ASP A 20 8.70 26.47 -27.93
C ASP A 20 10.20 26.79 -27.83
N SER A 21 11.06 25.77 -27.65
CA SER A 21 12.50 25.94 -27.37
C SER A 21 13.26 26.76 -28.41
N ALA A 22 12.85 26.69 -29.68
CA ALA A 22 13.50 27.38 -30.80
C ALA A 22 13.15 28.87 -30.89
N VAL A 23 12.06 29.31 -30.25
CA VAL A 23 11.58 30.72 -30.27
C VAL A 23 11.77 31.42 -28.92
N MET A 24 12.19 30.69 -27.89
CA MET A 24 12.44 31.22 -26.55
C MET A 24 13.85 31.81 -26.42
N SER A 25 13.98 32.82 -25.55
CA SER A 25 15.31 33.27 -25.11
C SER A 25 15.98 32.20 -24.24
N GLU A 26 17.32 32.18 -24.23
CA GLU A 26 18.08 31.24 -23.40
C GLU A 26 17.73 31.37 -21.91
N ALA A 27 17.58 32.60 -21.41
CA ALA A 27 17.20 32.87 -20.04
C ALA A 27 15.81 32.32 -19.68
N GLU A 28 14.83 32.45 -20.58
CA GLU A 28 13.49 31.91 -20.37
C GLU A 28 13.49 30.38 -20.43
N ARG A 29 14.27 29.79 -21.34
CA ARG A 29 14.43 28.33 -21.46
C ARG A 29 14.99 27.74 -20.17
N VAL A 30 16.08 28.31 -19.66
CA VAL A 30 16.72 27.85 -18.40
C VAL A 30 15.75 27.97 -17.22
N ARG A 31 14.97 29.06 -17.15
CA ARG A 31 13.95 29.23 -16.10
C ARG A 31 12.90 28.12 -16.15
N LYS A 32 12.31 27.84 -17.32
CA LYS A 32 11.29 26.80 -17.47
C LYS A 32 11.85 25.40 -17.24
N GLN A 33 13.09 25.12 -17.65
CA GLN A 33 13.77 23.85 -17.35
C GLN A 33 13.91 23.62 -15.84
N ARG A 34 14.30 24.68 -15.10
CA ARG A 34 14.43 24.61 -13.66
C ARG A 34 13.09 24.40 -12.96
N GLU A 35 12.06 25.12 -13.40
CA GLU A 35 10.70 24.97 -12.86
C GLU A 35 10.15 23.55 -13.08
N LEU A 36 10.34 22.98 -14.28
CA LEU A 36 9.98 21.59 -14.56
C LEU A 36 10.73 20.60 -13.68
N ALA A 37 12.04 20.80 -13.48
CA ALA A 37 12.84 19.93 -12.63
C ALA A 37 12.40 20.00 -11.16
N ASP A 38 12.01 21.18 -10.68
CA ASP A 38 11.51 21.36 -9.31
C ASP A 38 10.13 20.72 -9.13
N GLN A 39 9.23 20.86 -10.12
CA GLN A 39 7.92 20.20 -10.12
C GLN A 39 8.03 18.68 -10.15
N ASP A 40 8.95 18.13 -10.94
CA ASP A 40 9.19 16.68 -11.01
C ASP A 40 9.71 16.13 -9.68
N ARG A 41 10.69 16.81 -9.06
CA ARG A 41 11.19 16.45 -7.72
C ARG A 41 10.10 16.48 -6.67
N GLU A 42 9.24 17.50 -6.69
CA GLU A 42 8.14 17.61 -5.75
C GLU A 42 7.12 16.49 -5.95
N LEU A 43 6.78 16.16 -7.20
CA LEU A 43 5.88 15.05 -7.52
C LEU A 43 6.45 13.73 -7.01
N GLN A 44 7.71 13.43 -7.32
CA GLN A 44 8.38 12.20 -6.86
C GLN A 44 8.42 12.11 -5.33
N ARG A 45 8.68 13.23 -4.63
CA ARG A 45 8.66 13.28 -3.17
C ARG A 45 7.27 12.95 -2.63
N LYS A 46 6.22 13.61 -3.12
CA LYS A 46 4.85 13.34 -2.68
C LYS A 46 4.39 11.91 -3.00
N GLN A 47 4.83 11.34 -4.12
CA GLN A 47 4.55 9.94 -4.47
C GLN A 47 5.20 8.96 -3.47
N ARG A 48 6.44 9.20 -3.06
CA ARG A 48 7.11 8.40 -2.03
C ARG A 48 6.39 8.51 -0.69
N GLU A 49 6.17 9.74 -0.21
CA GLU A 49 5.46 10.00 1.06
C GLU A 49 4.07 9.33 1.07
N TYR A 50 3.34 9.40 -0.05
CA TYR A 50 2.04 8.75 -0.17
C TYR A 50 2.12 7.23 -0.16
N THR A 51 3.09 6.65 -0.88
CA THR A 51 3.28 5.19 -0.93
C THR A 51 3.71 4.66 0.44
N GLU A 52 4.56 5.39 1.15
CA GLU A 52 4.96 5.09 2.52
C GLU A 52 3.77 5.14 3.48
N ASP A 53 2.96 6.21 3.46
CA ASP A 53 1.75 6.33 4.27
C ASP A 53 0.74 5.20 3.98
N LEU A 54 0.50 4.90 2.69
CA LEU A 54 -0.37 3.79 2.30
C LEU A 54 0.15 2.45 2.81
N ASN A 55 1.45 2.19 2.67
CA ASN A 55 2.05 0.94 3.13
C ASN A 55 1.98 0.83 4.65
N GLN A 56 2.28 1.91 5.37
CA GLN A 56 2.18 1.96 6.83
C GLN A 56 0.76 1.66 7.30
N ARG A 57 -0.24 2.37 6.76
CA ARG A 57 -1.64 2.17 7.14
C ARG A 57 -2.13 0.77 6.78
N ASN A 58 -1.76 0.26 5.61
CA ASN A 58 -2.09 -1.11 5.22
C ASN A 58 -1.46 -2.13 6.17
N PHE A 59 -0.24 -1.90 6.63
CA PHE A 59 0.43 -2.77 7.60
C PHE A 59 -0.26 -2.72 8.97
N GLU A 60 -0.61 -1.53 9.46
CA GLU A 60 -1.32 -1.33 10.73
C GLU A 60 -2.68 -2.04 10.74
N GLU A 61 -3.47 -1.91 9.68
CA GLU A 61 -4.77 -2.59 9.58
C GLU A 61 -4.61 -4.11 9.46
N ARG A 62 -3.60 -4.58 8.70
CA ARG A 62 -3.28 -6.02 8.64
C ARG A 62 -2.82 -6.57 9.98
N ALA A 63 -2.04 -5.81 10.74
CA ALA A 63 -1.58 -6.21 12.07
C ALA A 63 -2.76 -6.39 13.03
N LYS A 64 -3.75 -5.49 13.01
CA LYS A 64 -4.98 -5.63 13.81
C LYS A 64 -5.75 -6.91 13.45
N ILE A 65 -5.86 -7.23 12.16
CA ILE A 65 -6.53 -8.47 11.72
C ILE A 65 -5.74 -9.71 12.19
N ALA A 66 -4.41 -9.69 12.05
CA ALA A 66 -3.55 -10.78 12.51
C ALA A 66 -3.64 -10.98 14.03
N GLU A 67 -3.73 -9.91 14.80
CA GLU A 67 -3.94 -9.97 16.25
C GLU A 67 -5.28 -10.64 16.60
N LYS A 68 -6.37 -10.22 15.96
CA LYS A 68 -7.70 -10.85 16.14
C LYS A 68 -7.68 -12.32 15.74
N ALA A 69 -7.01 -12.67 14.64
CA ALA A 69 -6.85 -14.06 14.21
C ALA A 69 -6.09 -14.91 15.24
N ASN A 70 -4.99 -14.38 15.80
CA ASN A 70 -4.23 -15.05 16.85
C ASN A 70 -5.05 -15.26 18.14
N GLN A 71 -5.91 -14.31 18.50
CA GLN A 71 -6.82 -14.46 19.64
C GLN A 71 -7.86 -15.57 19.39
N ALA A 72 -8.47 -15.59 18.21
CA ALA A 72 -9.41 -16.63 17.81
C ALA A 72 -8.76 -18.03 17.82
N LEU A 73 -7.53 -18.15 17.29
CA LEU A 73 -6.76 -19.40 17.30
C LEU A 73 -6.53 -19.91 18.72
N LYS A 74 -6.11 -19.03 19.65
CA LYS A 74 -5.91 -19.40 21.07
C LYS A 74 -7.21 -19.86 21.72
N GLN A 75 -8.30 -19.13 21.49
CA GLN A 75 -9.61 -19.50 22.02
C GLN A 75 -10.04 -20.90 21.57
N ILE A 76 -9.86 -21.23 20.28
CA ILE A 76 -10.19 -22.55 19.76
C ILE A 76 -9.25 -23.63 20.30
N ALA A 77 -7.95 -23.33 20.42
CA ALA A 77 -6.99 -24.25 21.02
C ALA A 77 -7.39 -24.60 22.46
N ASP A 78 -7.73 -23.61 23.29
CA ASP A 78 -8.15 -23.82 24.67
C ASP A 78 -9.48 -24.61 24.76
N GLN A 79 -10.47 -24.24 23.95
CA GLN A 79 -11.78 -24.89 23.94
C GLN A 79 -11.72 -26.36 23.51
N ARG A 80 -10.90 -26.66 22.49
CA ARG A 80 -10.73 -28.02 21.97
C ARG A 80 -9.56 -28.77 22.62
N LYS A 81 -8.87 -28.16 23.57
CA LYS A 81 -7.70 -28.69 24.29
C LYS A 81 -6.60 -29.16 23.32
N LEU A 82 -6.26 -28.31 22.37
CA LEU A 82 -5.24 -28.56 21.36
C LEU A 82 -3.90 -28.01 21.81
N ASP A 83 -2.85 -28.80 21.61
CA ASP A 83 -1.48 -28.37 21.90
C ASP A 83 -0.84 -27.61 20.72
N VAL A 84 -1.30 -27.84 19.50
CA VAL A 84 -0.76 -27.24 18.28
C VAL A 84 -1.82 -27.05 17.20
N ILE A 85 -1.71 -25.95 16.46
CA ILE A 85 -2.45 -25.71 15.21
C ILE A 85 -1.42 -25.58 14.09
N ILE A 86 -1.60 -26.33 13.01
CA ILE A 86 -0.69 -26.36 11.86
C ILE A 86 -1.39 -25.68 10.67
N GLN A 87 -0.72 -24.69 10.08
CA GLN A 87 -1.15 -24.06 8.82
C GLN A 87 -0.54 -24.80 7.64
N ASP A 88 -1.32 -24.93 6.56
CA ASP A 88 -0.93 -25.59 5.30
C ASP A 88 -0.21 -26.95 5.46
N PRO A 89 -0.79 -27.91 6.21
CA PRO A 89 -0.19 -29.23 6.35
C PRO A 89 -0.20 -29.97 5.00
N ALA A 90 0.86 -30.72 4.72
CA ALA A 90 0.92 -31.57 3.51
C ALA A 90 -0.24 -32.59 3.44
N TYR A 91 -0.75 -32.99 4.61
CA TYR A 91 -1.98 -33.76 4.75
C TYR A 91 -2.60 -33.47 6.12
N ALA A 92 -3.91 -33.25 6.14
CA ALA A 92 -4.70 -33.21 7.37
C ALA A 92 -5.98 -34.03 7.19
N ASN A 93 -6.33 -34.81 8.21
CA ASN A 93 -7.63 -35.46 8.25
C ASN A 93 -8.71 -34.38 8.44
N PRO A 94 -9.80 -34.35 7.65
CA PRO A 94 -10.86 -33.34 7.81
C PRO A 94 -11.46 -33.27 9.23
N LYS A 95 -11.37 -34.35 10.01
CA LYS A 95 -11.83 -34.38 11.42
C LYS A 95 -11.00 -33.50 12.35
N VAL A 96 -9.75 -33.18 11.99
CA VAL A 96 -8.86 -32.30 12.77
C VAL A 96 -8.91 -30.85 12.29
N ASP A 97 -9.69 -30.55 11.25
CA ASP A 97 -9.86 -29.19 10.75
C ASP A 97 -10.62 -28.33 11.77
N VAL A 98 -10.09 -27.15 12.03
CA VAL A 98 -10.62 -26.15 12.96
C VAL A 98 -10.97 -24.84 12.25
N THR A 99 -10.82 -24.75 10.92
CA THR A 99 -10.93 -23.52 10.13
C THR A 99 -12.27 -22.83 10.36
N ASP A 100 -13.38 -23.57 10.28
CA ASP A 100 -14.72 -23.03 10.49
C ASP A 100 -14.92 -22.52 11.92
N ASP A 101 -14.37 -23.22 12.91
CA ASP A 101 -14.46 -22.81 14.32
C ASP A 101 -13.67 -21.52 14.56
N VAL A 102 -12.47 -21.42 13.97
CA VAL A 102 -11.62 -20.22 14.05
C VAL A 102 -12.28 -19.04 13.34
N ILE A 103 -12.90 -19.23 12.17
CA ILE A 103 -13.63 -18.17 11.46
C ILE A 103 -14.82 -17.68 12.30
N LYS A 104 -15.58 -18.60 12.92
CA LYS A 104 -16.68 -18.22 13.82
C LYS A 104 -16.18 -17.44 15.03
N ALA A 105 -15.10 -17.90 15.68
CA ALA A 105 -14.49 -17.20 16.81
C ALA A 105 -14.02 -15.80 16.38
N LEU A 106 -13.32 -15.68 15.25
CA LEU A 106 -12.87 -14.40 14.70
C LEU A 106 -14.02 -13.41 14.49
N ASN A 107 -15.12 -13.85 13.88
CA ASN A 107 -16.30 -13.02 13.63
C ASN A 107 -17.03 -12.60 14.92
N SER A 108 -16.82 -13.32 16.02
CA SER A 108 -17.40 -12.99 17.32
C SER A 108 -16.60 -11.92 18.08
N LEU A 109 -15.32 -11.72 17.75
CA LEU A 109 -14.40 -10.73 18.35
C LEU A 109 -14.64 -9.29 17.81
N LYS A 110 -15.91 -8.88 17.70
CA LYS A 110 -16.31 -7.56 17.18
C LYS A 110 -15.47 -6.42 17.77
#